data_AF-A0A964KF30-F1
#
_entry.id   AF-A0A964KF30-F1
#
_cell.length_a   1.000
_cell.length_b   1.000
_cell.length_c   1.000
_cell.angle_alpha   90.00
_cell.angle_beta   90.00
_cell.angle_gamma   90.00
#
_symmetry.space_group_name_H-M   'P 1'
#
loop_
_entity.id
_entity.type
_entity.pdbx_description
1 polymer ?
#
loop_
_entity_poly.entity_id
_entity_poly.type
_entity_poly.pdbx_seq_one_letter_code
_entity_poly.pdbx_strand_id
1 'polypeptide(L)'
;MAHSNKSMLARYLLVAHALLITYASLHPFQGWHDRGADLLAFLEPTMPKFVTAFDVGINFIAYIPLGFLMVGAMCPLRRVAGAALLAFAASALLSGTMEAIQTLLPNRVSSHLDFAMNSAGGLAGALLGIWIAPRLVENEALRRLRLTWFHPDSRTDLGLVIVALWLLAQLNPETLMFGTGSLRGILQAVPATLHPAEVFIGVEALVSATHLVAAGLFIGTLVQPRRSTWMIVGIVVATAIILRATAFATLFSPENAFRWATSGAIQGLIAGITILVMLTHLRASIRLATACLFLMFGTALVNVVPGNPYTANALQVWYPGHFLNFNGLTGFVSSLWPFAALGYLIFAAVAAREEDLKG
;
A
#
# COMPACT_ATOMS: atom_id res chain seq x y z
N MET A 1 33.87 -6.73 2.82
CA MET A 1 33.02 -6.67 4.03
C MET A 1 31.75 -7.45 3.76
N ALA A 2 31.62 -8.66 4.30
CA ALA A 2 30.41 -9.47 4.15
C ALA A 2 29.29 -8.88 5.02
N HIS A 3 28.48 -7.98 4.47
CA HIS A 3 27.23 -7.59 5.10
C HIS A 3 26.39 -8.85 5.28
N SER A 4 25.92 -9.07 6.51
CA SER A 4 25.00 -10.16 6.83
C SER A 4 23.78 -10.08 5.92
N ASN A 5 23.67 -10.98 4.93
CA ASN A 5 22.55 -11.11 3.99
C ASN A 5 21.28 -11.62 4.70
N LYS A 6 20.84 -10.90 5.72
CA LYS A 6 19.55 -11.12 6.37
C LYS A 6 18.54 -10.22 5.68
N SER A 7 17.44 -10.83 5.22
CA SER A 7 16.32 -10.07 4.67
C SER A 7 15.81 -9.04 5.68
N MET A 8 15.58 -7.82 5.20
CA MET A 8 14.99 -6.72 5.96
C MET A 8 13.47 -6.61 5.75
N LEU A 9 12.88 -7.53 4.98
CA LEU A 9 11.49 -7.47 4.55
C LEU A 9 10.51 -7.33 5.72
N ALA A 10 10.64 -8.16 6.77
CA ALA A 10 9.76 -8.08 7.94
C ALA A 10 9.84 -6.71 8.65
N ARG A 11 11.04 -6.10 8.67
CA ARG A 11 11.26 -4.77 9.28
C ARG A 11 10.65 -3.66 8.44
N TYR A 12 10.84 -3.70 7.12
CA TYR A 12 10.24 -2.71 6.23
C TYR A 12 8.71 -2.82 6.20
N LEU A 13 8.17 -4.05 6.18
CA LEU A 13 6.73 -4.27 6.31
C LEU A 13 6.19 -3.79 7.65
N LEU A 14 6.92 -4.02 8.75
CA LEU A 14 6.52 -3.53 10.08
C LEU A 14 6.38 -2.01 10.10
N VAL A 15 7.40 -1.29 9.59
CA VAL A 15 7.38 0.17 9.51
C VAL A 15 6.26 0.66 8.60
N ALA A 16 6.11 0.06 7.42
CA ALA A 16 5.04 0.41 6.49
C ALA A 16 3.66 0.21 7.13
N HIS A 17 3.42 -0.93 7.79
CA HIS A 17 2.15 -1.23 8.45
C HIS A 17 1.85 -0.29 9.62
N ALA A 18 2.86 0.04 10.43
CA ALA A 18 2.71 1.01 11.52
C ALA A 18 2.35 2.43 11.00
N LEU A 19 2.96 2.84 9.88
CA LEU A 19 2.61 4.11 9.22
C LEU A 19 1.18 4.08 8.64
N LEU A 20 0.76 2.96 8.07
CA LEU A 20 -0.62 2.79 7.58
C LEU A 20 -1.64 2.86 8.71
N ILE A 21 -1.38 2.20 9.85
CA ILE A 21 -2.21 2.31 11.07
C ILE A 21 -2.29 3.77 11.52
N THR A 22 -1.14 4.43 11.66
CA THR A 22 -1.06 5.84 12.10
C THR A 22 -1.88 6.75 11.17
N TYR A 23 -1.74 6.58 9.85
CA TYR A 23 -2.51 7.36 8.88
C TYR A 23 -4.01 7.09 9.01
N ALA A 24 -4.41 5.81 9.07
CA ALA A 24 -5.83 5.43 9.15
C ALA A 24 -6.49 5.95 10.43
N SER A 25 -5.78 5.95 11.56
CA SER A 25 -6.25 6.47 12.85
C SER A 25 -6.46 7.99 12.83
N LEU A 26 -5.59 8.73 12.15
CA LEU A 26 -5.61 10.20 12.16
C LEU A 26 -6.38 10.84 10.98
N HIS A 27 -6.74 10.04 9.96
CA HIS A 27 -7.60 10.46 8.87
C HIS A 27 -8.95 11.00 9.40
N PRO A 28 -9.47 12.14 8.90
CA PRO A 28 -9.06 12.90 7.70
C PRO A 28 -8.05 14.04 7.94
N PHE A 29 -7.41 14.14 9.12
CA PHE A 29 -6.46 15.22 9.45
C PHE A 29 -7.06 16.64 9.39
N GLN A 30 -8.35 16.80 9.65
CA GLN A 30 -9.05 18.09 9.54
C GLN A 30 -9.83 18.43 10.82
N GLY A 31 -10.00 19.74 11.06
CA GLY A 31 -10.84 20.27 12.13
C GLY A 31 -10.30 20.08 13.54
N TRP A 32 -8.98 19.89 13.68
CA TRP A 32 -8.32 19.71 14.97
C TRP A 32 -8.69 20.83 15.94
N HIS A 33 -9.23 20.46 17.10
CA HIS A 33 -9.66 21.41 18.11
C HIS A 33 -9.53 20.79 19.50
N ASP A 34 -8.88 21.52 20.40
CA ASP A 34 -8.81 21.13 21.81
C ASP A 34 -10.19 21.35 22.45
N ARG A 35 -10.80 20.27 22.94
CA ARG A 35 -12.10 20.28 23.62
C ARG A 35 -11.97 20.39 25.14
N GLY A 36 -10.74 20.56 25.67
CA GLY A 36 -10.44 20.55 27.09
C GLY A 36 -10.54 19.15 27.74
N ALA A 37 -10.57 18.10 26.92
CA ALA A 37 -10.59 16.71 27.40
C ALA A 37 -9.17 16.25 27.75
N ASP A 38 -9.03 15.44 28.82
CA ASP A 38 -7.76 14.80 29.14
C ASP A 38 -7.34 13.85 28.01
N LEU A 39 -6.07 13.87 27.63
CA LEU A 39 -5.49 12.96 26.63
C LEU A 39 -5.61 11.49 27.04
N LEU A 40 -5.74 11.21 28.35
CA LEU A 40 -5.93 9.87 28.88
C LEU A 40 -7.40 9.53 29.17
N ALA A 41 -8.35 10.41 28.84
CA ALA A 41 -9.78 10.19 29.08
C ALA A 41 -10.31 8.91 28.40
N PHE A 42 -9.65 8.44 27.33
CA PHE A 42 -10.02 7.18 26.68
C PHE A 42 -9.87 5.96 27.59
N LEU A 43 -9.10 6.02 28.68
CA LEU A 43 -8.98 4.92 29.66
C LEU A 43 -10.19 4.81 30.59
N GLU A 44 -11.04 5.83 30.63
CA GLU A 44 -12.24 5.79 31.44
C GLU A 44 -13.26 4.79 30.87
N PRO A 45 -13.88 3.94 31.70
CA PRO A 45 -14.79 2.90 31.26
C PRO A 45 -16.20 3.45 30.94
N THR A 46 -16.29 4.57 30.23
CA THR A 46 -17.55 5.07 29.70
C THR A 46 -17.85 4.35 28.38
N MET A 47 -18.81 3.43 28.38
CA MET A 47 -19.16 2.69 27.15
C MET A 47 -19.60 3.65 26.04
N PRO A 48 -19.00 3.60 24.85
CA PRO A 48 -19.47 4.38 23.72
C PRO A 48 -20.90 3.95 23.37
N LYS A 49 -21.81 4.91 23.17
CA LYS A 49 -23.23 4.62 22.96
C LYS A 49 -23.54 3.91 21.63
N PHE A 50 -22.60 3.90 20.69
CA PHE A 50 -22.74 3.31 19.36
C PHE A 50 -21.46 2.54 18.99
N VAL A 51 -21.39 1.26 19.34
CA VAL A 51 -20.31 0.34 18.95
C VAL A 51 -20.91 -0.77 18.12
N THR A 52 -20.34 -1.04 16.94
CA THR A 52 -20.73 -2.22 16.16
C THR A 52 -19.72 -3.36 16.35
N ALA A 53 -20.17 -4.61 16.15
CA ALA A 53 -19.27 -5.76 16.16
C ALA A 53 -18.19 -5.67 15.08
N PHE A 54 -18.47 -4.96 13.98
CA PHE A 54 -17.52 -4.69 12.92
C PHE A 54 -16.38 -3.78 13.39
N ASP A 55 -16.68 -2.72 14.16
CA ASP A 55 -15.68 -1.78 14.69
C ASP A 55 -14.69 -2.48 15.63
N VAL A 56 -15.23 -3.31 16.52
CA VAL A 56 -14.45 -4.16 17.44
C VAL A 56 -13.57 -5.13 16.64
N GLY A 57 -14.15 -5.78 15.63
CA GLY A 57 -13.45 -6.76 14.80
C GLY A 57 -12.33 -6.15 13.96
N ILE A 58 -12.55 -4.99 13.33
CA ILE A 58 -11.55 -4.38 12.44
C ILE A 58 -10.36 -3.83 13.21
N ASN A 59 -10.58 -3.24 14.39
CA ASN A 59 -9.52 -2.76 15.29
C ASN A 59 -8.63 -3.93 15.76
N PHE A 60 -9.25 -5.04 16.16
CA PHE A 60 -8.52 -6.27 16.47
C PHE A 60 -7.73 -6.79 15.25
N ILE A 61 -8.36 -6.95 14.08
CA ILE A 61 -7.72 -7.52 12.88
C ILE A 61 -6.59 -6.61 12.37
N ALA A 62 -6.74 -5.29 12.41
CA ALA A 62 -5.76 -4.33 11.88
C ALA A 62 -4.42 -4.38 12.62
N TYR A 63 -4.42 -4.72 13.91
CA TYR A 63 -3.21 -4.82 14.74
C TYR A 63 -2.57 -6.22 14.73
N ILE A 64 -3.24 -7.27 14.23
CA ILE A 64 -2.65 -8.61 14.09
C ILE A 64 -1.36 -8.58 13.24
N PRO A 65 -1.33 -7.96 12.04
CA PRO A 65 -0.10 -7.89 11.26
C PRO A 65 1.04 -7.14 11.99
N LEU A 66 0.72 -6.13 12.81
CA LEU A 66 1.73 -5.37 13.55
C LEU A 66 2.49 -6.26 14.53
N GLY A 67 1.77 -6.99 15.38
CA GLY A 67 2.37 -7.94 16.33
C GLY A 67 3.12 -9.08 15.64
N PHE A 68 2.54 -9.62 14.56
CA PHE A 68 3.16 -10.68 13.77
C PHE A 68 4.49 -10.23 13.15
N LEU A 69 4.48 -9.08 12.47
CA LEU A 69 5.66 -8.52 11.81
C LEU A 69 6.73 -8.12 12.81
N MET A 70 6.35 -7.66 14.00
CA MET A 70 7.33 -7.33 15.03
C MET A 70 8.06 -8.56 15.55
N VAL A 71 7.35 -9.67 15.80
CA VAL A 71 8.00 -10.95 16.14
C VAL A 71 8.87 -11.43 14.97
N GLY A 72 8.39 -11.34 13.72
CA GLY A 72 9.17 -11.70 12.53
C GLY A 72 10.45 -10.86 12.37
N ALA A 73 10.41 -9.57 12.72
CA ALA A 73 11.57 -8.67 12.70
C ALA A 73 12.63 -9.01 13.76
N MET A 74 12.24 -9.75 14.80
CA MET A 74 13.09 -10.23 15.90
C MET A 74 13.63 -11.65 15.66
N CYS A 75 13.25 -12.33 14.58
CA CYS A 75 13.77 -13.66 14.24
C CYS A 75 15.29 -13.62 13.94
N PRO A 76 16.07 -14.65 14.32
CA PRO A 76 15.63 -15.84 15.05
C PRO A 76 15.32 -15.56 16.53
N LEU A 77 14.23 -16.15 17.03
CA LEU A 77 13.72 -15.84 18.36
C LEU A 77 14.59 -16.46 19.46
N ARG A 78 15.11 -15.63 20.36
CA ARG A 78 15.87 -16.09 21.55
C ARG A 78 15.04 -16.13 22.83
N ARG A 79 14.08 -15.22 22.97
CA ARG A 79 13.21 -15.08 24.15
C ARG A 79 11.77 -14.89 23.68
N VAL A 80 11.05 -16.00 23.54
CA VAL A 80 9.68 -16.03 23.00
C VAL A 80 8.73 -15.13 23.79
N ALA A 81 8.71 -15.28 25.13
CA ALA A 81 7.89 -14.45 26.00
C ALA A 81 8.26 -12.95 25.91
N GLY A 82 9.56 -12.65 25.83
CA GLY A 82 10.04 -11.27 25.66
C GLY A 82 9.63 -10.65 24.32
N ALA A 83 9.63 -11.43 23.23
CA ALA A 83 9.17 -10.99 21.93
C ALA A 83 7.65 -10.72 21.91
N ALA A 84 6.85 -11.61 22.51
CA ALA A 84 5.41 -11.38 22.67
C ALA A 84 5.10 -10.15 23.53
N LEU A 85 5.78 -10.00 24.67
CA LEU A 85 5.58 -8.87 25.56
C LEU A 85 5.94 -7.55 24.88
N LEU A 86 7.06 -7.51 24.15
CA LEU A 86 7.44 -6.32 23.39
C LEU A 86 6.44 -6.02 22.27
N ALA A 87 6.00 -7.05 21.53
CA ALA A 87 4.96 -6.96 20.49
C ALA A 87 3.66 -6.36 21.02
N PHE A 88 3.18 -6.89 22.15
CA PHE A 88 2.01 -6.38 22.84
C PHE A 88 2.22 -4.94 23.34
N ALA A 89 3.32 -4.66 24.03
CA ALA A 89 3.60 -3.34 24.60
C ALA A 89 3.70 -2.26 23.54
N ALA A 90 4.35 -2.51 22.39
CA ALA A 90 4.41 -1.52 21.32
C ALA A 90 3.06 -1.34 20.60
N SER A 91 2.27 -2.42 20.46
CA SER A 91 0.92 -2.34 19.90
C SER A 91 0.01 -1.49 20.80
N ALA A 92 0.07 -1.73 22.12
CA ALA A 92 -0.64 -0.93 23.11
C ALA A 92 -0.14 0.52 23.12
N LEU A 93 1.17 0.75 23.06
CA LEU A 93 1.73 2.11 23.02
C LEU A 93 1.27 2.87 21.77
N LEU A 94 1.33 2.24 20.58
CA LEU A 94 0.85 2.85 19.34
C LEU A 94 -0.64 3.17 19.44
N SER A 95 -1.44 2.20 19.90
CA SER A 95 -2.89 2.36 20.07
C SER A 95 -3.21 3.50 21.04
N GLY A 96 -2.64 3.50 22.25
CA GLY A 96 -2.86 4.55 23.25
C GLY A 96 -2.38 5.92 22.77
N THR A 97 -1.31 5.99 21.98
CA THR A 97 -0.87 7.24 21.35
C THR A 97 -1.90 7.74 20.34
N MET A 98 -2.46 6.85 19.51
CA MET A 98 -3.50 7.22 18.55
C MET A 98 -4.79 7.67 19.24
N GLU A 99 -5.24 6.93 20.25
CA GLU A 99 -6.43 7.27 21.05
C GLU A 99 -6.27 8.64 21.74
N ALA A 100 -5.10 8.90 22.32
CA ALA A 100 -4.79 10.18 22.95
C ALA A 100 -4.83 11.33 21.93
N ILE A 101 -4.21 11.17 20.76
CA ILE A 101 -4.22 12.20 19.71
C ILE A 101 -5.65 12.41 19.16
N GLN A 102 -6.44 11.34 19.04
CA GLN A 102 -7.82 11.40 18.54
C GLN A 102 -8.76 12.22 19.41
N THR A 103 -8.43 12.49 20.68
CA THR A 103 -9.20 13.44 21.52
C THR A 103 -9.27 14.84 20.93
N LEU A 104 -8.27 15.20 20.10
CA LEU A 104 -8.17 16.48 19.40
C LEU A 104 -8.90 16.49 18.04
N LEU A 105 -9.40 15.33 17.58
CA LEU A 105 -10.05 15.19 16.27
C LEU A 105 -11.58 15.21 16.43
N PRO A 106 -12.28 16.10 15.72
CA PRO A 106 -13.69 16.38 16.01
C PRO A 106 -14.63 15.22 15.64
N ASN A 107 -14.25 14.45 14.62
CA ASN A 107 -15.03 13.34 14.06
C ASN A 107 -14.55 11.97 14.55
N ARG A 108 -13.70 11.94 15.59
CA ARG A 108 -13.23 10.72 16.23
C ARG A 108 -13.68 10.67 17.67
N VAL A 109 -13.97 9.46 18.12
CA VAL A 109 -14.32 9.17 19.51
C VAL A 109 -13.24 8.26 20.03
N SER A 110 -12.37 8.78 20.89
CA SER A 110 -11.40 7.96 21.58
C SER A 110 -12.09 6.98 22.54
N SER A 111 -11.60 5.75 22.65
CA SER A 111 -12.31 4.67 23.32
C SER A 111 -11.37 3.64 23.98
N HIS A 112 -11.65 3.29 25.23
CA HIS A 112 -10.95 2.18 25.92
C HIS A 112 -11.13 0.86 25.20
N LEU A 113 -12.26 0.67 24.50
CA LEU A 113 -12.54 -0.54 23.76
C LEU A 113 -11.63 -0.67 22.54
N ASP A 114 -11.40 0.42 21.82
CA ASP A 114 -10.50 0.44 20.66
C ASP A 114 -9.06 0.23 21.13
N PHE A 115 -8.65 0.89 22.22
CA PHE A 115 -7.39 0.63 22.88
C PHE A 115 -7.19 -0.86 23.21
N ALA A 116 -8.18 -1.48 23.85
CA ALA A 116 -8.14 -2.88 24.26
C ALA A 116 -8.11 -3.83 23.05
N MET A 117 -8.96 -3.61 22.04
CA MET A 117 -9.04 -4.48 20.86
C MET A 117 -7.79 -4.39 19.98
N ASN A 118 -7.24 -3.20 19.77
CA ASN A 118 -5.97 -3.00 19.08
C ASN A 118 -4.82 -3.71 19.81
N SER A 119 -4.76 -3.55 21.14
CA SER A 119 -3.74 -4.21 21.97
C SER A 119 -3.88 -5.74 21.94
N ALA A 120 -5.10 -6.26 22.04
CA ALA A 120 -5.40 -7.68 21.93
C ALA A 120 -5.06 -8.25 20.55
N GLY A 121 -5.35 -7.49 19.49
CA GLY A 121 -4.97 -7.82 18.11
C GLY A 121 -3.45 -7.92 17.96
N GLY A 122 -2.72 -6.96 18.52
CA GLY A 122 -1.26 -6.98 18.57
C GLY A 122 -0.70 -8.21 19.31
N LEU A 123 -1.29 -8.59 20.45
CA LEU A 123 -0.92 -9.81 21.16
C LEU A 123 -1.22 -11.07 20.33
N ALA A 124 -2.41 -11.17 19.76
CA ALA A 124 -2.79 -12.31 18.91
C ALA A 124 -1.84 -12.44 17.71
N GLY A 125 -1.51 -11.33 17.06
CA GLY A 125 -0.48 -11.24 16.03
C GLY A 125 0.88 -11.73 16.50
N ALA A 126 1.30 -11.34 17.69
CA ALA A 126 2.57 -11.79 18.27
C ALA A 126 2.58 -13.30 18.53
N LEU A 127 1.49 -13.86 19.07
CA LEU A 127 1.36 -15.30 19.30
C LEU A 127 1.39 -16.08 17.98
N LEU A 128 0.68 -15.59 16.96
CA LEU A 128 0.77 -16.14 15.59
C LEU A 128 2.19 -16.01 15.04
N GLY A 129 2.86 -14.89 15.25
CA GLY A 129 4.23 -14.64 14.83
C GLY A 129 5.23 -15.61 15.47
N ILE A 130 5.06 -15.92 16.75
CA ILE A 130 5.90 -16.91 17.45
C ILE A 130 5.79 -18.28 16.79
N TRP A 131 4.57 -18.68 16.40
CA TRP A 131 4.32 -19.96 15.78
C TRP A 131 4.75 -19.98 14.31
N ILE A 132 4.48 -18.94 13.53
CA ILE A 132 4.63 -18.97 12.07
C ILE A 132 5.93 -18.31 11.61
N ALA A 133 6.35 -17.18 12.19
CA ALA A 133 7.44 -16.38 11.66
C ALA A 133 8.78 -17.12 11.57
N PRO A 134 9.23 -17.93 12.57
CA PRO A 134 10.43 -18.74 12.42
C PRO A 134 10.33 -19.71 11.22
N ARG A 135 9.15 -20.30 11.00
CA ARG A 135 8.89 -21.23 9.87
C ARG A 135 8.87 -20.53 8.50
N LEU A 136 8.82 -19.20 8.46
CA LEU A 136 8.90 -18.41 7.23
C LEU A 136 10.30 -17.82 7.04
N VAL A 137 10.83 -17.16 8.07
CA VAL A 137 12.10 -16.41 8.03
C VAL A 137 13.31 -17.33 8.00
N GLU A 138 13.27 -18.46 8.72
CA GLU A 138 14.38 -19.40 8.81
C GLU A 138 14.24 -20.56 7.81
N ASN A 139 13.23 -20.51 6.95
CA ASN A 139 12.96 -21.56 5.98
C ASN A 139 13.90 -21.50 4.78
N GLU A 140 14.73 -22.54 4.63
CA GLU A 140 15.71 -22.60 3.55
C GLU A 140 15.06 -22.65 2.17
N ALA A 141 13.91 -23.31 2.00
CA ALA A 141 13.23 -23.37 0.72
C ALA A 141 12.69 -21.99 0.29
N LEU A 142 12.08 -21.25 1.21
CA LEU A 142 11.60 -19.88 0.95
C LEU A 142 12.77 -18.92 0.70
N ARG A 143 13.86 -19.05 1.47
CA ARG A 143 15.08 -18.27 1.25
C ARG A 143 15.67 -18.55 -0.13
N ARG A 144 15.80 -19.82 -0.51
CA ARG A 144 16.27 -20.21 -1.85
C ARG A 144 15.35 -19.67 -2.93
N LEU A 145 14.03 -19.76 -2.77
CA LEU A 145 13.07 -19.19 -3.71
C LEU A 145 13.26 -17.68 -3.87
N ARG A 146 13.38 -16.93 -2.76
CA ARG A 146 13.63 -15.49 -2.76
C ARG A 146 14.93 -15.12 -3.46
N LEU A 147 16.02 -15.85 -3.20
CA LEU A 147 17.32 -15.60 -3.85
C LEU A 147 17.35 -16.06 -5.31
N THR A 148 16.50 -17.01 -5.67
CA THR A 148 16.35 -17.53 -7.03
C THR A 148 15.69 -16.53 -7.96
N TRP A 149 14.67 -15.81 -7.47
CA TRP A 149 13.87 -14.89 -8.27
C TRP A 149 14.31 -13.43 -8.16
N PHE A 150 14.81 -12.99 -7.01
CA PHE A 150 15.03 -11.59 -6.70
C PHE A 150 16.47 -11.33 -6.24
N HIS A 151 16.98 -10.12 -6.42
CA HIS A 151 18.34 -9.74 -6.01
C HIS A 151 18.55 -9.89 -4.48
N PRO A 152 19.73 -10.37 -4.03
CA PRO A 152 19.96 -10.81 -2.64
C PRO A 152 20.18 -9.68 -1.62
N ASP A 153 19.89 -8.44 -1.97
CA ASP A 153 20.16 -7.25 -1.15
C ASP A 153 18.90 -6.72 -0.45
N SER A 154 19.09 -5.90 0.60
CA SER A 154 18.00 -5.27 1.34
C SER A 154 17.21 -4.25 0.52
N ARG A 155 17.80 -3.63 -0.52
CA ARG A 155 17.06 -2.67 -1.36
C ARG A 155 15.96 -3.39 -2.11
N THR A 156 16.20 -4.62 -2.56
CA THR A 156 15.15 -5.44 -3.17
C THR A 156 13.99 -5.72 -2.21
N ASP A 157 14.25 -5.90 -0.92
CA ASP A 157 13.17 -6.04 0.08
C ASP A 157 12.34 -4.75 0.23
N LEU A 158 12.99 -3.58 0.20
CA LEU A 158 12.27 -2.29 0.17
C LEU A 158 11.42 -2.15 -1.09
N GLY A 159 11.97 -2.54 -2.26
CA GLY A 159 11.23 -2.55 -3.52
C GLY A 159 10.01 -3.46 -3.48
N LEU A 160 10.10 -4.64 -2.85
CA LEU A 160 8.97 -5.54 -2.65
C LEU A 160 7.88 -4.92 -1.75
N VAL A 161 8.25 -4.15 -0.72
CA VAL A 161 7.27 -3.39 0.09
C VAL A 161 6.58 -2.33 -0.76
N ILE A 162 7.31 -1.63 -1.64
CA ILE A 162 6.71 -0.67 -2.57
C ILE A 162 5.74 -1.37 -3.53
N VAL A 163 6.06 -2.57 -4.05
CA VAL A 163 5.11 -3.36 -4.85
C VAL A 163 3.87 -3.75 -4.03
N ALA A 164 4.03 -4.14 -2.76
CA ALA A 164 2.89 -4.45 -1.89
C ALA A 164 1.99 -3.21 -1.66
N LEU A 165 2.58 -2.03 -1.49
CA LEU A 165 1.83 -0.77 -1.42
C LEU A 165 1.13 -0.43 -2.74
N TRP A 166 1.73 -0.76 -3.89
CA TRP A 166 1.08 -0.59 -5.19
C TRP A 166 -0.19 -1.44 -5.29
N LEU A 167 -0.13 -2.70 -4.84
CA LEU A 167 -1.27 -3.62 -4.79
C LEU A 167 -2.36 -3.10 -3.85
N LEU A 168 -1.97 -2.55 -2.69
CA LEU A 168 -2.91 -1.89 -1.77
C LEU A 168 -3.60 -0.68 -2.41
N ALA A 169 -2.89 0.11 -3.21
CA ALA A 169 -3.48 1.23 -3.95
C ALA A 169 -4.56 0.78 -4.96
N GLN A 170 -4.50 -0.45 -5.48
CA GLN A 170 -5.49 -0.97 -6.42
C GLN A 170 -6.84 -1.29 -5.77
N LEU A 171 -6.91 -1.33 -4.44
CA LEU A 171 -8.17 -1.45 -3.72
C LEU A 171 -8.98 -0.15 -3.71
N ASN A 172 -8.40 0.99 -4.10
CA ASN A 172 -9.12 2.24 -4.17
C ASN A 172 -9.97 2.32 -5.46
N PRO A 173 -11.32 2.33 -5.36
CA PRO A 173 -12.20 2.32 -6.52
C PRO A 173 -12.26 3.66 -7.28
N GLU A 174 -11.76 4.75 -6.70
CA GLU A 174 -11.79 6.10 -7.29
C GLU A 174 -10.68 6.33 -8.31
N THR A 175 -9.63 5.51 -8.23
CA THR A 175 -8.49 5.61 -9.15
C THR A 175 -8.89 5.12 -10.55
N LEU A 176 -8.24 5.66 -11.59
CA LEU A 176 -8.24 5.01 -12.90
C LEU A 176 -7.44 3.70 -12.83
N MET A 177 -7.62 2.79 -13.79
CA MET A 177 -6.91 1.51 -13.80
C MET A 177 -5.39 1.73 -13.74
N PHE A 178 -4.75 1.22 -12.69
CA PHE A 178 -3.33 1.45 -12.32
C PHE A 178 -2.89 2.91 -12.11
N GLY A 179 -3.77 3.89 -12.32
CA GLY A 179 -3.48 5.31 -12.18
C GLY A 179 -3.22 5.66 -10.72
N THR A 180 -1.97 5.99 -10.39
CA THR A 180 -1.53 6.38 -9.05
C THR A 180 -0.98 7.82 -9.09
N GLY A 181 -0.81 8.45 -7.93
CA GLY A 181 -0.23 9.80 -7.85
C GLY A 181 -1.21 10.96 -8.00
N SER A 182 -2.51 10.73 -7.90
CA SER A 182 -3.49 11.81 -7.89
C SER A 182 -3.32 12.68 -6.64
N LEU A 183 -2.92 13.94 -6.81
CA LEU A 183 -2.78 14.94 -5.75
C LEU A 183 -4.00 15.88 -5.68
N ARG A 184 -5.05 15.61 -6.45
CA ARG A 184 -6.23 16.49 -6.58
C ARG A 184 -6.99 16.69 -5.28
N GLY A 185 -6.96 15.68 -4.40
CA GLY A 185 -7.51 15.79 -3.05
C GLY A 185 -6.73 16.74 -2.14
N ILE A 186 -5.51 17.13 -2.52
CA ILE A 186 -4.58 17.94 -1.72
C ILE A 186 -4.37 19.34 -2.36
N LEU A 187 -4.15 19.42 -3.68
CA LEU A 187 -3.67 20.63 -4.38
C LEU A 187 -4.76 21.47 -5.06
N GLN A 188 -6.04 21.13 -4.88
CA GLN A 188 -7.25 21.60 -5.60
C GLN A 188 -7.62 20.72 -6.80
N ALA A 189 -8.92 20.42 -6.90
CA ALA A 189 -9.47 19.61 -7.97
C ALA A 189 -9.54 20.41 -9.28
N VAL A 190 -9.02 19.83 -10.37
CA VAL A 190 -9.32 20.31 -11.73
C VAL A 190 -10.84 20.16 -11.93
N PRO A 191 -11.57 21.23 -12.29
CA PRO A 191 -13.02 21.16 -12.47
C PRO A 191 -13.40 20.03 -13.43
N ALA A 192 -14.41 19.24 -13.04
CA ALA A 192 -15.00 18.27 -13.95
C ALA A 192 -15.61 19.04 -15.12
N THR A 193 -14.96 18.95 -16.26
CA THR A 193 -15.40 19.57 -17.52
C THR A 193 -15.99 18.46 -18.39
N LEU A 194 -17.10 18.77 -19.05
CA LEU A 194 -17.71 17.81 -19.97
C LEU A 194 -16.81 17.68 -21.19
N HIS A 195 -16.35 16.46 -21.46
CA HIS A 195 -15.57 16.12 -22.65
C HIS A 195 -16.29 15.03 -23.44
N PRO A 196 -16.04 14.95 -24.76
CA PRO A 196 -16.46 13.80 -25.55
C PRO A 196 -15.96 12.50 -24.94
N ALA A 197 -16.77 11.44 -25.00
CA ALA A 197 -16.46 10.16 -24.39
C ALA A 197 -15.16 9.57 -24.95
N GLU A 198 -14.87 9.80 -26.23
CA GLU A 198 -13.68 9.33 -26.94
C GLU A 198 -12.39 9.91 -26.34
N VAL A 199 -12.42 11.18 -25.92
CA VAL A 199 -11.29 11.85 -25.28
C VAL A 199 -11.00 11.20 -23.92
N PHE A 200 -12.05 10.93 -23.13
CA PHE A 200 -11.89 10.26 -21.85
C PHE A 200 -11.35 8.83 -22.01
N ILE A 201 -11.87 8.05 -22.97
CA ILE A 201 -11.40 6.69 -23.27
C ILE A 201 -9.89 6.69 -23.62
N GLY A 202 -9.47 7.58 -24.52
CA GLY A 202 -8.06 7.67 -24.93
C GLY A 202 -7.13 8.09 -23.79
N VAL A 203 -7.59 9.02 -22.96
CA VAL A 203 -6.86 9.50 -21.78
C VAL A 203 -6.74 8.41 -20.71
N GLU A 204 -7.82 7.69 -20.42
CA GLU A 204 -7.81 6.57 -19.48
C GLU A 204 -6.89 5.44 -19.96
N ALA A 205 -6.90 5.16 -21.28
CA ALA A 205 -5.97 4.21 -21.89
C ALA A 205 -4.52 4.64 -21.71
N LEU A 206 -4.21 5.92 -21.93
CA LEU A 206 -2.86 6.46 -21.77
C LEU A 206 -2.39 6.40 -20.30
N VAL A 207 -3.25 6.78 -19.35
CA VAL A 207 -2.96 6.65 -17.91
C VAL A 207 -2.68 5.20 -17.55
N SER A 208 -3.54 4.27 -17.96
CA SER A 208 -3.42 2.85 -17.61
C SER A 208 -2.17 2.23 -18.22
N ALA A 209 -1.88 2.53 -19.49
CA ALA A 209 -0.70 2.05 -20.20
C ALA A 209 0.59 2.55 -19.55
N THR A 210 0.68 3.86 -19.28
CA THR A 210 1.89 4.47 -18.73
C THR A 210 2.22 3.97 -17.33
N HIS A 211 1.21 3.80 -16.47
CA HIS A 211 1.40 3.24 -15.13
C HIS A 211 1.72 1.76 -15.14
N LEU A 212 1.10 0.98 -16.04
CA LEU A 212 1.42 -0.43 -16.21
C LEU A 212 2.88 -0.61 -16.66
N VAL A 213 3.33 0.20 -17.61
CA VAL A 213 4.73 0.19 -18.05
C VAL A 213 5.67 0.56 -16.91
N ALA A 214 5.36 1.63 -16.17
CA ALA A 214 6.16 2.07 -15.02
C ALA A 214 6.26 0.97 -13.94
N ALA A 215 5.14 0.38 -13.54
CA ALA A 215 5.09 -0.69 -12.54
C ALA A 215 5.82 -1.95 -13.02
N GLY A 216 5.63 -2.34 -14.29
CA GLY A 216 6.30 -3.49 -14.89
C GLY A 216 7.82 -3.34 -14.95
N LEU A 217 8.30 -2.17 -15.37
CA LEU A 217 9.73 -1.87 -15.38
C LEU A 217 10.31 -1.79 -13.96
N PHE A 218 9.57 -1.21 -13.00
CA PHE A 218 9.93 -1.20 -11.58
C PHE A 218 10.09 -2.62 -11.03
N ILE A 219 9.11 -3.50 -11.24
CA ILE A 219 9.20 -4.91 -10.83
C ILE A 219 10.43 -5.58 -11.48
N GLY A 220 10.70 -5.26 -12.74
CA GLY A 220 11.87 -5.75 -13.48
C GLY A 220 13.22 -5.32 -12.91
N THR A 221 13.29 -4.31 -12.04
CA THR A 221 14.54 -3.97 -11.32
C THR A 221 14.78 -4.87 -10.11
N LEU A 222 13.74 -5.55 -9.62
CA LEU A 222 13.83 -6.42 -8.44
C LEU A 222 14.22 -7.86 -8.81
N VAL A 223 13.88 -8.27 -10.03
CA VAL A 223 14.03 -9.64 -10.53
C VAL A 223 15.46 -9.91 -11.02
N GLN A 224 15.99 -11.09 -10.72
CA GLN A 224 17.31 -11.56 -11.17
C GLN A 224 17.43 -11.55 -12.71
N PRO A 225 18.56 -11.14 -13.31
CA PRO A 225 18.73 -11.01 -14.76
C PRO A 225 18.47 -12.29 -15.58
N ARG A 226 18.69 -13.47 -14.98
CA ARG A 226 18.50 -14.78 -15.64
C ARG A 226 17.08 -15.34 -15.51
N ARG A 227 16.17 -14.62 -14.86
CA ARG A 227 14.79 -15.07 -14.61
C ARG A 227 13.80 -14.34 -15.51
N SER A 228 12.69 -15.02 -15.79
CA SER A 228 11.60 -14.42 -16.56
C SER A 228 10.94 -13.31 -15.74
N THR A 229 11.30 -12.06 -16.04
CA THR A 229 10.66 -10.86 -15.47
C THR A 229 9.16 -10.86 -15.77
N TRP A 230 8.78 -11.35 -16.95
CA TRP A 230 7.40 -11.47 -17.40
C TRP A 230 6.51 -12.32 -16.51
N MET A 231 7.06 -13.39 -15.95
CA MET A 231 6.31 -14.24 -15.05
C MET A 231 5.93 -13.48 -13.77
N ILE A 232 6.88 -12.75 -13.19
CA ILE A 232 6.65 -11.98 -11.95
C ILE A 232 5.73 -10.78 -12.21
N VAL A 233 5.98 -10.03 -13.30
CA VAL A 233 5.09 -8.94 -13.71
C VAL A 233 3.67 -9.45 -13.93
N GLY A 234 3.51 -10.56 -14.67
CA GLY A 234 2.21 -11.17 -14.93
C GLY A 234 1.48 -11.60 -13.65
N ILE A 235 2.19 -12.22 -12.69
CA ILE A 235 1.62 -12.58 -11.38
C ILE A 235 1.16 -11.33 -10.63
N VAL A 236 2.00 -10.30 -10.52
CA VAL A 236 1.68 -9.07 -9.77
C VAL A 236 0.50 -8.31 -10.42
N VAL A 237 0.48 -8.21 -11.75
CA VAL A 237 -0.61 -7.58 -12.50
C VAL A 237 -1.91 -8.37 -12.38
N ALA A 238 -1.85 -9.71 -12.43
CA ALA A 238 -3.03 -10.55 -12.20
C ALA A 238 -3.55 -10.38 -10.77
N THR A 239 -2.67 -10.34 -9.76
CA THR A 239 -3.06 -10.05 -8.37
C THR A 239 -3.71 -8.67 -8.26
N ALA A 240 -3.15 -7.65 -8.90
CA ALA A 240 -3.74 -6.31 -8.93
C ALA A 240 -5.15 -6.27 -9.52
N ILE A 241 -5.37 -6.97 -10.64
CA ILE A 241 -6.68 -7.10 -11.29
C ILE A 241 -7.67 -7.82 -10.38
N ILE A 242 -7.26 -8.92 -9.74
CA ILE A 242 -8.11 -9.66 -8.80
C ILE A 242 -8.49 -8.78 -7.61
N LEU A 243 -7.51 -8.11 -6.98
CA LEU A 243 -7.75 -7.21 -5.86
C LEU A 243 -8.72 -6.09 -6.23
N ARG A 244 -8.56 -5.50 -7.43
CA ARG A 244 -9.47 -4.47 -7.92
C ARG A 244 -10.88 -5.01 -8.14
N ALA A 245 -11.02 -6.17 -8.75
CA ALA A 245 -12.33 -6.80 -8.96
C ALA A 245 -13.01 -7.15 -7.61
N THR A 246 -12.25 -7.67 -6.66
CA THR A 246 -12.73 -7.93 -5.29
C THR A 246 -13.14 -6.63 -4.60
N ALA A 247 -12.35 -5.56 -4.71
CA ALA A 247 -12.70 -4.26 -4.13
C ALA A 247 -14.02 -3.71 -4.70
N PHE A 248 -14.20 -3.76 -6.02
CA PHE A 248 -15.47 -3.35 -6.64
C PHE A 248 -16.64 -4.23 -6.21
N ALA A 249 -16.43 -5.54 -6.09
CA ALA A 249 -17.45 -6.49 -5.65
C ALA A 249 -17.89 -6.25 -4.20
N THR A 250 -16.95 -5.92 -3.31
CA THR A 250 -17.23 -5.71 -1.88
C THR A 250 -17.73 -4.31 -1.57
N LEU A 251 -17.27 -3.29 -2.30
CA LEU A 251 -17.60 -1.89 -2.02
C LEU A 251 -18.89 -1.43 -2.69
N PHE A 252 -19.23 -1.96 -3.87
CA PHE A 252 -20.48 -1.61 -4.57
C PHE A 252 -21.47 -2.76 -4.54
N SER A 253 -21.14 -3.85 -5.23
CA SER A 253 -21.89 -5.12 -5.22
C SER A 253 -21.20 -6.14 -6.14
N PRO A 254 -21.44 -7.46 -5.98
CA PRO A 254 -20.80 -8.49 -6.80
C PRO A 254 -21.01 -8.32 -8.31
N GLU A 255 -22.17 -7.85 -8.75
CA GLU A 255 -22.46 -7.57 -10.17
C GLU A 255 -21.62 -6.42 -10.74
N ASN A 256 -21.05 -5.56 -9.88
CA ASN A 256 -20.19 -4.45 -10.28
C ASN A 256 -18.69 -4.80 -10.26
N ALA A 257 -18.31 -6.06 -9.97
CA ALA A 257 -16.92 -6.51 -9.85
C ALA A 257 -16.02 -6.15 -11.05
N PHE A 258 -16.59 -6.06 -12.26
CA PHE A 258 -15.84 -5.75 -13.48
C PHE A 258 -16.16 -4.36 -14.06
N ARG A 259 -16.83 -3.47 -13.31
CA ARG A 259 -17.14 -2.11 -13.77
C ARG A 259 -15.90 -1.25 -14.04
N TRP A 260 -14.76 -1.60 -13.44
CA TRP A 260 -13.47 -0.97 -13.71
C TRP A 260 -12.90 -1.33 -15.10
N ALA A 261 -13.37 -2.40 -15.75
CA ALA A 261 -12.90 -2.84 -17.06
C ALA A 261 -13.55 -2.04 -18.21
N THR A 262 -13.38 -0.72 -18.16
CA THR A 262 -13.83 0.20 -19.19
C THR A 262 -13.06 0.00 -20.51
N SER A 263 -13.58 0.54 -21.61
CA SER A 263 -12.87 0.49 -22.89
C SER A 263 -11.48 1.13 -22.83
N GLY A 264 -11.35 2.26 -22.11
CA GLY A 264 -10.06 2.93 -21.90
C GLY A 264 -9.09 2.06 -21.11
N ALA A 265 -9.53 1.48 -19.99
CA ALA A 265 -8.70 0.58 -19.18
C ALA A 265 -8.20 -0.63 -19.98
N ILE A 266 -9.07 -1.28 -20.77
CA ILE A 266 -8.71 -2.44 -21.60
C ILE A 266 -7.71 -2.05 -22.70
N GLN A 267 -7.95 -0.95 -23.41
CA GLN A 267 -7.02 -0.45 -24.42
C GLN A 267 -5.66 -0.11 -23.81
N GLY A 268 -5.66 0.51 -22.64
CA GLY A 268 -4.43 0.85 -21.91
C GLY A 268 -3.68 -0.38 -21.39
N LEU A 269 -4.38 -1.41 -20.92
CA LEU A 269 -3.79 -2.71 -20.58
C LEU A 269 -3.07 -3.32 -21.79
N ILE A 270 -3.75 -3.41 -22.93
CA ILE A 270 -3.18 -3.97 -24.16
C ILE A 270 -1.95 -3.15 -24.60
N ALA A 271 -2.10 -1.84 -24.74
CA ALA A 271 -1.01 -0.95 -25.15
C ALA A 271 0.17 -0.99 -24.17
N GLY A 272 -0.10 -0.97 -22.87
CA GLY A 272 0.93 -1.04 -21.83
C GLY A 272 1.70 -2.35 -21.84
N ILE A 273 1.02 -3.49 -22.02
CA ILE A 273 1.69 -4.80 -22.19
C ILE A 273 2.57 -4.78 -23.44
N THR A 274 2.06 -4.32 -24.59
CA THR A 274 2.83 -4.26 -25.83
C THR A 274 4.08 -3.39 -25.69
N ILE A 275 3.96 -2.19 -25.11
CA ILE A 275 5.09 -1.29 -24.87
C ILE A 275 6.07 -1.91 -23.89
N LEU A 276 5.59 -2.48 -22.78
CA LEU A 276 6.46 -3.10 -21.79
C LEU A 276 7.27 -4.25 -22.43
N VAL A 277 6.66 -5.04 -23.32
CA VAL A 277 7.35 -6.13 -24.06
C VAL A 277 8.56 -5.59 -24.77
N MET A 278 8.37 -4.53 -25.55
CA MET A 278 9.43 -3.85 -26.29
C MET A 278 10.51 -3.29 -25.36
N LEU A 279 10.12 -2.67 -24.23
CA LEU A 279 11.06 -2.00 -23.33
C LEU A 279 11.90 -2.98 -22.48
N THR A 280 11.44 -4.19 -22.22
CA THR A 280 12.24 -5.16 -21.42
C THR A 280 13.51 -5.65 -22.13
N HIS A 281 13.57 -5.52 -23.46
CA HIS A 281 14.76 -5.85 -24.25
C HIS A 281 15.85 -4.78 -24.17
N LEU A 282 15.55 -3.62 -23.56
CA LEU A 282 16.52 -2.54 -23.40
C LEU A 282 17.55 -2.86 -22.31
N ARG A 283 18.71 -2.20 -22.40
CA ARG A 283 19.76 -2.26 -21.38
C ARG A 283 19.22 -1.77 -20.02
N ALA A 284 19.72 -2.36 -18.93
CA ALA A 284 19.21 -2.09 -17.58
C ALA A 284 19.15 -0.60 -17.20
N SER A 285 20.17 0.19 -17.58
CA SER A 285 20.21 1.63 -17.36
C SER A 285 19.09 2.38 -18.09
N ILE A 286 18.82 2.00 -19.34
CA ILE A 286 17.74 2.59 -20.15
C ILE A 286 16.39 2.21 -19.56
N ARG A 287 16.21 0.97 -19.07
CA ARG A 287 14.97 0.55 -18.39
C ARG A 287 14.71 1.36 -17.12
N LEU A 288 15.74 1.66 -16.32
CA LEU A 288 15.61 2.50 -15.14
C LEU A 288 15.18 3.93 -15.52
N ALA A 289 15.85 4.54 -16.49
CA ALA A 289 15.51 5.88 -16.96
C ALA A 289 14.09 5.94 -17.54
N THR A 290 13.70 4.95 -18.36
CA THR A 290 12.33 4.86 -18.91
C THR A 290 11.30 4.61 -17.82
N ALA A 291 11.58 3.78 -16.80
CA ALA A 291 10.68 3.61 -15.66
C ALA A 291 10.40 4.94 -14.95
N CYS A 292 11.45 5.72 -14.67
CA CYS A 292 11.30 7.06 -14.08
C CYS A 292 10.46 7.99 -14.98
N LEU A 293 10.74 8.02 -16.28
CA LEU A 293 10.00 8.87 -17.22
C LEU A 293 8.52 8.50 -17.30
N PHE A 294 8.19 7.21 -17.44
CA PHE A 294 6.80 6.74 -17.48
C PHE A 294 6.08 7.02 -16.16
N LEU A 295 6.77 6.88 -15.02
CA LEU A 295 6.21 7.16 -13.71
C LEU A 295 5.91 8.65 -13.52
N MET A 296 6.85 9.52 -13.90
CA MET A 296 6.69 10.98 -13.84
C MET A 296 5.59 11.45 -14.79
N PHE A 297 5.59 10.96 -16.03
CA PHE A 297 4.60 11.30 -17.05
C PHE A 297 3.21 10.82 -16.64
N GLY A 298 3.07 9.56 -16.20
CA GLY A 298 1.80 9.00 -15.72
C GLY A 298 1.26 9.80 -14.53
N THR A 299 2.12 10.10 -13.55
CA THR A 299 1.73 10.90 -12.37
C THR A 299 1.25 12.29 -12.77
N ALA A 300 1.96 12.98 -13.67
CA ALA A 300 1.55 14.28 -14.19
C ALA A 300 0.20 14.19 -14.92
N LEU A 301 0.04 13.17 -15.77
CA LEU A 301 -1.19 12.93 -16.53
C LEU A 301 -2.39 12.72 -15.58
N VAL A 302 -2.25 11.86 -14.57
CA VAL A 302 -3.31 11.62 -13.56
C VAL A 302 -3.69 12.89 -12.79
N ASN A 303 -2.90 13.96 -12.80
CA ASN A 303 -3.28 15.23 -12.19
C ASN A 303 -3.93 16.23 -13.16
N VAL A 304 -3.70 16.10 -14.46
CA VAL A 304 -4.23 17.02 -15.49
C VAL A 304 -5.55 16.53 -16.10
N VAL A 305 -5.78 15.22 -16.11
CA VAL A 305 -6.95 14.59 -16.75
C VAL A 305 -8.29 15.07 -16.16
N PRO A 306 -9.39 15.17 -16.90
CA PRO A 306 -10.69 15.48 -16.30
C PRO A 306 -11.15 14.36 -15.34
N GLY A 307 -11.78 14.71 -14.21
CA GLY A 307 -12.34 13.70 -13.29
C GLY A 307 -13.45 12.88 -13.97
N ASN A 308 -13.59 11.60 -13.61
CA ASN A 308 -14.65 10.75 -14.16
C ASN A 308 -16.01 11.08 -13.52
N PRO A 309 -17.02 11.58 -14.28
CA PRO A 309 -18.32 11.93 -13.74
C PRO A 309 -19.15 10.72 -13.26
N TYR A 310 -18.85 9.50 -13.73
CA TYR A 310 -19.55 8.28 -13.33
C TYR A 310 -19.09 7.78 -11.95
N THR A 311 -17.81 7.96 -11.61
CA THR A 311 -17.27 7.61 -10.29
C THR A 311 -17.87 8.51 -9.20
N ALA A 312 -18.07 9.80 -9.50
CA ALA A 312 -18.69 10.76 -8.58
C ALA A 312 -20.15 10.42 -8.24
N ASN A 313 -20.91 9.86 -9.19
CA ASN A 313 -22.31 9.43 -8.95
C ASN A 313 -22.39 8.09 -8.19
N ALA A 314 -21.49 7.14 -8.45
CA ALA A 314 -21.46 5.86 -7.76
C ALA A 314 -21.12 5.98 -6.26
N LEU A 315 -20.33 7.01 -5.88
CA LEU A 315 -19.93 7.28 -4.50
C LEU A 315 -21.04 7.91 -3.64
N GLN A 316 -22.08 8.50 -4.25
CA GLN A 316 -23.19 9.11 -3.50
C GLN A 316 -24.19 8.09 -2.91
N VAL A 317 -24.08 6.81 -3.29
CA VAL A 317 -25.11 5.79 -3.03
C VAL A 317 -24.84 4.97 -1.74
N TRP A 318 -23.77 5.21 -0.98
CA TRP A 318 -23.43 4.34 0.18
C TRP A 318 -23.07 5.06 1.51
N TYR A 319 -23.48 4.44 2.63
CA TYR A 319 -23.48 4.91 4.03
C TYR A 319 -22.21 4.43 4.83
N PRO A 320 -21.94 4.90 6.07
CA PRO A 320 -21.18 6.09 6.46
C PRO A 320 -19.80 5.77 7.13
N GLY A 321 -18.92 6.78 7.24
CA GLY A 321 -17.82 6.84 8.23
C GLY A 321 -16.55 5.99 7.99
N HIS A 322 -16.67 4.65 7.91
CA HIS A 322 -15.50 3.76 7.90
C HIS A 322 -14.91 3.54 6.50
N PHE A 323 -15.73 3.66 5.44
CA PHE A 323 -15.24 3.77 4.06
C PHE A 323 -14.28 4.95 3.93
N LEU A 324 -14.50 6.06 4.64
CA LEU A 324 -13.61 7.22 4.57
C LEU A 324 -12.20 6.87 5.03
N ASN A 325 -12.03 5.97 6.00
CA ASN A 325 -10.71 5.58 6.49
C ASN A 325 -10.02 4.63 5.53
N PHE A 326 -10.75 3.64 5.02
CA PHE A 326 -10.21 2.69 4.05
C PHE A 326 -9.91 3.35 2.69
N ASN A 327 -10.85 4.14 2.18
CA ASN A 327 -10.69 4.94 0.97
C ASN A 327 -9.59 5.99 1.16
N GLY A 328 -9.61 6.73 2.27
CA GLY A 328 -8.57 7.70 2.61
C GLY A 328 -7.18 7.06 2.68
N LEU A 329 -7.06 5.87 3.29
CA LEU A 329 -5.80 5.12 3.37
C LEU A 329 -5.33 4.65 1.99
N THR A 330 -6.18 3.95 1.24
CA THR A 330 -5.83 3.44 -0.10
C THR A 330 -5.59 4.57 -1.10
N GLY A 331 -6.30 5.69 -0.95
CA GLY A 331 -6.12 6.92 -1.71
C GLY A 331 -4.81 7.62 -1.38
N PHE A 332 -4.44 7.70 -0.10
CA PHE A 332 -3.13 8.20 0.32
C PHE A 332 -1.99 7.33 -0.19
N VAL A 333 -2.10 6.01 -0.04
CA VAL A 333 -1.11 5.07 -0.58
C VAL A 333 -0.99 5.25 -2.08
N SER A 334 -2.10 5.34 -2.81
CA SER A 334 -2.12 5.63 -4.25
C SER A 334 -1.42 6.95 -4.57
N SER A 335 -1.68 8.01 -3.81
CA SER A 335 -1.10 9.33 -4.02
C SER A 335 0.42 9.33 -3.77
N LEU A 336 0.89 8.66 -2.74
CA LEU A 336 2.31 8.64 -2.34
C LEU A 336 3.14 7.65 -3.16
N TRP A 337 2.52 6.58 -3.66
CA TRP A 337 3.22 5.47 -4.31
C TRP A 337 4.22 5.87 -5.40
N PRO A 338 3.87 6.71 -6.40
CA PRO A 338 4.82 7.04 -7.46
C PRO A 338 6.03 7.82 -6.96
N PHE A 339 5.89 8.60 -5.88
CA PHE A 339 7.01 9.31 -5.28
C PHE A 339 7.96 8.35 -4.55
N ALA A 340 7.41 7.37 -3.81
CA ALA A 340 8.20 6.32 -3.17
C ALA A 340 8.92 5.45 -4.21
N ALA A 341 8.22 5.04 -5.27
CA ALA A 341 8.79 4.26 -6.36
C ALA A 341 9.87 5.04 -7.12
N LEU A 342 9.67 6.34 -7.40
CA LEU A 342 10.67 7.19 -8.04
C LEU A 342 11.92 7.35 -7.16
N GLY A 343 11.74 7.62 -5.86
CA GLY A 343 12.85 7.71 -4.91
C GLY A 343 13.67 6.41 -4.85
N TYR A 344 12.99 5.27 -4.88
CA TYR A 344 13.63 3.96 -4.98
C TYR A 344 14.42 3.77 -6.28
N LEU A 345 13.83 4.11 -7.43
CA LEU A 345 14.50 3.97 -8.73
C LEU A 345 15.75 4.84 -8.83
N ILE A 346 15.69 6.08 -8.32
CA ILE A 346 16.86 6.98 -8.24
C ILE A 346 17.94 6.36 -7.35
N PHE A 347 17.57 5.88 -6.16
CA PHE A 347 18.50 5.22 -5.25
C PHE A 347 19.15 3.98 -5.88
N ALA A 348 18.37 3.15 -6.58
CA ALA A 348 18.87 1.97 -7.29
C ALA A 348 19.83 2.35 -8.43
N ALA A 349 19.52 3.41 -9.18
CA ALA A 349 20.37 3.89 -10.28
C ALA A 349 21.71 4.44 -9.79
N VAL A 350 21.71 5.23 -8.71
CA VAL A 350 22.96 5.75 -8.11
C VAL A 350 23.85 4.60 -7.66
N ALA A 351 23.28 3.61 -6.98
CA ALA A 351 24.06 2.53 -6.44
C ALA A 351 24.60 1.57 -7.52
N ALA A 352 23.86 1.36 -8.61
CA ALA A 352 24.37 0.61 -9.77
C ALA A 352 25.60 1.30 -10.40
N ARG A 353 25.58 2.63 -10.49
CA ARG A 353 26.72 3.41 -11.01
C ARG A 353 27.95 3.32 -10.11
N GLU A 354 27.77 3.30 -8.79
CA GLU A 354 28.89 3.12 -7.85
C GLU A 354 29.52 1.72 -7.93
N GLU A 355 28.72 0.69 -8.21
CA GLU A 355 29.20 -0.67 -8.42
C GLU A 355 30.04 -0.75 -9.72
N ASP A 356 29.59 -0.11 -10.81
CA ASP A 356 30.33 -0.04 -12.08
C ASP A 356 31.67 0.71 -11.97
N LEU A 357 31.75 1.76 -11.13
CA LEU A 357 32.99 2.52 -10.92
C LEU A 357 34.03 1.80 -10.05
N LYS A 358 33.61 0.75 -9.32
CA LYS A 358 34.48 -0.03 -8.43
C LYS A 358 34.97 -1.34 -9.07
N GLY A 359 34.42 -1.74 -10.22
CA GLY A 359 34.80 -2.93 -10.99
C GLY A 359 35.83 -2.65 -12.06
#